data_AF-A0A7S1VIK8-F1
#
_entry.id   AF-A0A7S1VIK8-F1
#
_cell.length_a   1.000
_cell.length_b   1.000
_cell.length_c   1.000
_cell.angle_alpha   90.00
_cell.angle_beta   90.00
_cell.angle_gamma   90.00
#
_symmetry.space_group_name_H-M   'P 1'
#
loop_
_entity.id
_entity.type
_entity.pdbx_description
1 polymer ?
#
loop_
_entity_poly.entity_id
_entity_poly.type
_entity_poly.pdbx_seq_one_letter_code
_entity_poly.pdbx_strand_id
1 'polypeptide(L)'
;QRFPWEGFSWWQTDETVTRVPSLPFVLAPLMRREEVVVDPADARYVIDPEGNLANTATRISPLIEELTSDHDWNWQGVVGEIPDSSFIVDALTNHEHGFFLYCGHG
;
A
#
# COMPACT_ATOMS: atom_id res chain seq x y z
N GLN A 1 9.83 7.62 15.76
CA GLN A 1 11.03 7.22 14.99
C GLN A 1 11.39 8.34 14.01
N ARG A 2 12.34 9.22 14.35
CA ARG A 2 12.69 10.38 13.50
C ARG A 2 13.95 10.18 12.66
N PHE A 3 14.83 9.27 13.08
CA PHE A 3 16.10 9.05 12.42
C PHE A 3 15.94 8.07 11.24
N PRO A 4 16.48 8.36 10.04
CA PRO A 4 16.35 7.50 8.86
C PRO A 4 17.45 6.43 8.85
N TRP A 5 17.34 5.43 9.73
CA TRP A 5 18.36 4.38 9.87
C TRP A 5 18.62 3.63 8.56
N GLU A 6 17.60 3.41 7.73
CA GLU A 6 17.68 2.72 6.44
C GLU A 6 18.46 3.52 5.38
N GLY A 7 18.67 4.82 5.59
CA GLY A 7 19.34 5.69 4.61
C GLY A 7 20.87 5.68 4.68
N PHE A 8 21.49 4.90 5.57
CA PHE A 8 22.95 4.86 5.67
C PHE A 8 23.57 4.10 4.49
N SER A 9 24.63 4.68 3.92
CA SER A 9 25.39 4.11 2.80
C SER A 9 26.15 2.82 3.12
N TRP A 10 26.26 2.45 4.40
CA TRP A 10 26.90 1.21 4.83
C TRP A 10 25.91 0.04 4.97
N TRP A 11 24.61 0.30 4.88
CA TRP A 11 23.69 -0.79 4.57
C TRP A 11 24.07 -1.27 3.17
N GLN A 12 24.35 -2.56 3.03
CA GLN A 12 24.58 -3.13 1.71
C GLN A 12 23.32 -2.89 0.90
N THR A 13 23.48 -2.54 -0.38
CA THR A 13 22.38 -2.17 -1.28
C THR A 13 21.32 -3.28 -1.41
N ASP A 14 21.67 -4.49 -0.99
CA ASP A 14 20.84 -5.71 -1.07
C ASP A 14 20.22 -6.13 0.28
N GLU A 15 20.39 -5.38 1.37
CA GLU A 15 19.80 -5.73 2.67
C GLU A 15 18.34 -5.25 2.79
N THR A 16 17.41 -6.19 2.98
CA THR A 16 15.99 -5.89 3.26
C THR A 16 15.81 -5.52 4.73
N VAL A 17 15.50 -4.25 4.99
CA VAL A 17 15.27 -3.72 6.34
C VAL A 17 13.81 -3.32 6.53
N THR A 18 13.21 -3.69 7.65
CA THR A 18 11.88 -3.24 8.07
C THR A 18 11.87 -2.85 9.54
N ARG A 19 10.95 -1.98 9.94
CA ARG A 19 10.81 -1.51 11.32
C ARG A 19 9.64 -2.20 12.00
N VAL A 20 9.85 -2.62 13.24
CA VAL A 20 8.79 -3.15 14.10
C VAL A 20 8.72 -2.36 15.40
N PRO A 21 7.54 -2.19 16.02
CA PRO A 21 7.41 -1.44 17.27
C PRO A 21 8.11 -2.12 18.45
N SER A 22 8.06 -3.45 18.51
CA SER A 22 8.61 -4.28 19.58
C SER A 22 8.68 -5.75 19.16
N LEU A 23 9.39 -6.59 19.93
CA LEU A 23 9.54 -8.03 19.65
C LEU A 23 8.20 -8.79 19.47
N PRO A 24 7.14 -8.55 20.26
CA PRO A 24 5.85 -9.22 20.05
C PRO A 24 5.27 -9.09 18.63
N PHE A 25 5.49 -7.97 17.94
CA PHE A 25 5.02 -7.78 16.56
C PHE A 25 5.77 -8.65 15.54
N VAL A 26 6.99 -9.08 15.86
CA VAL A 26 7.74 -10.07 15.07
C VAL A 26 7.28 -11.48 15.41
N LEU A 27 7.13 -11.76 16.70
CA LEU A 27 6.83 -13.12 17.18
C LEU A 27 5.41 -13.56 16.84
N ALA A 28 4.41 -12.67 16.94
CA ALA A 28 3.02 -13.05 16.72
C ALA A 28 2.75 -13.62 15.30
N PRO A 29 3.19 -12.98 14.20
CA PRO A 29 3.09 -13.58 12.87
C PRO A 29 3.85 -14.91 12.74
N LEU A 30 5.08 -14.98 13.25
CA LEU A 30 5.91 -16.20 13.18
C LEU A 30 5.28 -17.38 13.94
N MET A 31 4.62 -17.12 15.06
CA MET A 31 3.92 -18.14 15.85
C MET A 31 2.68 -18.68 15.14
N ARG A 32 1.98 -17.85 14.38
CA ARG A 32 0.85 -18.28 13.56
C ARG A 32 1.27 -19.11 12.36
N ARG A 33 2.55 -19.04 11.97
CA ARG A 33 3.10 -19.64 10.73
C ARG A 33 2.29 -19.24 9.49
N GLU A 34 1.65 -18.08 9.55
CA GLU A 34 0.94 -17.50 8.43
C GLU A 34 2.00 -16.93 7.49
N GLU A 35 2.10 -17.51 6.30
CA GLU A 35 2.76 -16.82 5.20
C GLU A 35 1.89 -15.62 4.85
N VAL A 36 2.48 -14.43 4.87
CA VAL A 36 1.79 -13.22 4.41
C VAL A 36 1.74 -13.29 2.89
N VAL A 37 0.63 -13.80 2.37
CA VAL A 37 0.34 -13.84 0.94
C VAL A 37 -0.53 -12.65 0.60
N VAL A 38 -0.06 -11.85 -0.36
CA VAL A 38 -0.81 -10.73 -0.95
C VAL A 38 -1.28 -11.17 -2.33
N ASP A 39 -2.58 -11.02 -2.59
CA ASP A 39 -3.17 -11.19 -3.92
C ASP A 39 -3.04 -9.86 -4.69
N PRO A 40 -2.20 -9.81 -5.75
CA PRO A 40 -2.05 -8.59 -6.53
C PRO A 40 -3.29 -8.23 -7.37
N ALA A 41 -4.22 -9.17 -7.57
CA ALA A 41 -5.47 -8.91 -8.30
C ALA A 41 -6.52 -8.20 -7.45
N ASP A 42 -6.44 -8.36 -6.11
CA ASP A 42 -7.33 -7.71 -5.15
C ASP A 42 -6.67 -6.44 -4.57
N ALA A 43 -6.88 -5.32 -5.25
CA ALA A 43 -6.35 -4.05 -4.80
C ALA A 43 -7.39 -2.94 -4.74
N ARG A 44 -7.25 -2.10 -3.72
CA ARG A 44 -7.99 -0.86 -3.58
C ARG A 44 -7.05 0.33 -3.55
N TYR A 45 -7.45 1.44 -4.15
CA TYR A 45 -6.60 2.62 -4.17
C TYR A 45 -7.35 3.94 -3.98
N VAL A 46 -6.64 4.92 -3.42
CA VAL A 46 -7.07 6.32 -3.30
C VAL A 46 -5.94 7.20 -3.78
N ILE A 47 -6.19 8.03 -4.79
CA ILE A 47 -5.19 8.92 -5.39
C ILE A 47 -5.72 10.34 -5.40
N ASP A 48 -4.91 11.27 -4.90
CA ASP A 48 -5.23 12.70 -4.88
C ASP A 48 -6.60 13.01 -4.24
N PRO A 49 -6.90 12.55 -3.01
CA PRO A 49 -8.24 12.72 -2.44
C PRO A 49 -8.62 14.20 -2.21
N GLU A 50 -7.65 15.07 -1.94
CA GLU A 50 -7.88 16.52 -1.78
C GLU A 50 -7.86 17.29 -3.12
N GLY A 51 -7.60 16.65 -4.25
CA GLY A 51 -7.52 17.29 -5.57
C GLY A 51 -6.38 18.31 -5.70
N ASN A 52 -5.30 18.15 -4.91
CA ASN A 52 -4.16 19.06 -4.87
C ASN A 52 -2.83 18.41 -5.28
N LEU A 53 -2.86 17.16 -5.72
CA LEU A 53 -1.75 16.34 -6.21
C LEU A 53 -1.93 15.93 -7.68
N ALA A 54 -2.36 16.86 -8.54
CA ALA A 54 -2.65 16.60 -9.96
C ALA A 54 -1.51 15.90 -10.72
N ASN A 55 -0.25 16.22 -10.40
CA ASN A 55 0.92 15.55 -11.00
C ASN A 55 1.02 14.07 -10.59
N THR A 56 0.62 13.72 -9.37
CA THR A 56 0.57 12.34 -8.89
C THR A 56 -0.54 11.60 -9.61
N ALA A 57 -1.75 12.15 -9.68
CA ALA A 57 -2.87 11.55 -10.42
C ALA A 57 -2.50 11.28 -11.89
N THR A 58 -1.91 12.27 -12.56
CA THR A 58 -1.50 12.15 -13.98
C THR A 58 -0.45 11.06 -14.21
N ARG A 59 0.38 10.74 -13.21
CA ARG A 59 1.45 9.73 -13.34
C ARG A 59 1.02 8.35 -12.90
N ILE A 60 0.23 8.25 -11.84
CA ILE A 60 -0.12 6.96 -11.23
C ILE A 60 -1.34 6.34 -11.91
N SER A 61 -2.36 7.11 -12.30
CA SER A 61 -3.57 6.55 -12.93
C SER A 61 -3.26 5.74 -14.20
N PRO A 62 -2.42 6.20 -15.15
CA PRO A 62 -2.09 5.41 -16.33
C PRO A 62 -1.32 4.13 -16.00
N LEU A 63 -0.46 4.15 -14.97
CA LEU A 63 0.28 2.96 -14.54
C LEU A 63 -0.65 1.90 -13.94
N ILE A 64 -1.68 2.32 -13.21
CA ILE A 64 -2.70 1.40 -12.70
C ILE A 64 -3.49 0.81 -13.85
N GLU A 65 -3.95 1.63 -14.81
CA GLU A 65 -4.71 1.17 -15.98
C GLU A 65 -3.89 0.18 -16.84
N GLU A 66 -2.62 0.47 -17.10
CA GLU A 66 -1.71 -0.41 -17.83
C GLU A 66 -1.56 -1.75 -17.09
N LEU A 67 -1.25 -1.70 -15.79
CA LEU A 67 -0.99 -2.88 -14.99
C LEU A 67 -2.23 -3.77 -14.80
N THR A 68 -3.41 -3.17 -14.60
CA THR A 68 -4.66 -3.92 -14.49
C THR A 68 -5.10 -4.49 -15.84
N SER A 69 -4.91 -3.76 -16.93
CA SER A 69 -5.20 -4.26 -18.28
C SER A 69 -4.29 -5.42 -18.68
N ASP A 70 -3.00 -5.35 -18.38
CA ASP A 70 -2.01 -6.39 -18.74
C ASP A 70 -2.27 -7.72 -18.03
N HIS A 71 -2.87 -7.68 -16.83
CA HIS A 71 -3.07 -8.85 -15.98
C HIS A 71 -4.55 -9.24 -15.80
N ASP A 72 -5.49 -8.56 -16.46
CA ASP A 72 -6.95 -8.74 -16.31
C ASP A 72 -7.41 -8.60 -14.84
N TRP A 73 -6.88 -7.60 -14.15
CA TRP A 73 -7.22 -7.30 -12.75
C TRP A 73 -8.33 -6.26 -12.64
N ASN A 74 -9.15 -6.39 -11.60
CA ASN A 74 -10.26 -5.47 -11.35
C ASN A 74 -10.04 -4.66 -10.06
N TRP A 75 -9.03 -3.78 -10.09
CA TRP A 75 -8.76 -2.89 -8.96
C TRP A 75 -9.84 -1.84 -8.82
N GLN A 76 -10.21 -1.51 -7.58
CA GLN A 76 -11.24 -0.52 -7.28
C GLN A 76 -10.62 0.71 -6.62
N GLY A 77 -10.93 1.91 -7.09
CA GLY A 77 -10.35 3.09 -6.46
C GLY A 77 -11.02 4.40 -6.79
N VAL A 78 -10.53 5.41 -6.10
CA VAL A 78 -11.05 6.79 -6.10
C VAL A 78 -9.91 7.72 -6.48
N VAL A 79 -10.17 8.66 -7.41
CA VAL A 79 -9.16 9.60 -7.91
C VAL A 79 -9.72 11.02 -7.89
N GLY A 80 -8.99 11.95 -7.26
CA GLY A 80 -9.36 13.38 -7.29
C GLY A 80 -10.50 13.76 -6.34
N GLU A 81 -10.95 12.84 -5.48
CA GLU A 81 -12.04 13.06 -4.54
C GLU A 81 -11.84 12.30 -3.22
N ILE A 82 -12.44 12.82 -2.16
CA ILE A 82 -12.36 12.23 -0.82
C ILE A 82 -13.19 10.93 -0.81
N PRO A 83 -12.61 9.77 -0.49
CA PRO A 83 -13.35 8.52 -0.44
C PRO A 83 -14.33 8.50 0.74
N ASP A 84 -15.42 7.77 0.59
CA ASP A 84 -16.31 7.48 1.69
C ASP A 84 -15.59 6.70 2.80
N SER A 85 -15.93 6.98 4.06
CA SER A 85 -15.34 6.24 5.19
C SER A 85 -15.61 4.74 5.11
N SER A 86 -16.77 4.34 4.57
CA SER A 86 -17.12 2.94 4.33
C SER A 86 -16.18 2.26 3.35
N PHE A 87 -15.73 2.97 2.30
CA PHE A 87 -14.77 2.44 1.34
C PHE A 87 -13.44 2.11 2.01
N ILE A 88 -12.91 3.01 2.85
CA ILE A 88 -11.64 2.77 3.56
C ILE A 88 -11.77 1.62 4.55
N VAL A 89 -12.86 1.58 5.33
CA VAL A 89 -13.09 0.50 6.30
C VAL A 89 -13.17 -0.85 5.58
N ASP A 90 -13.97 -0.93 4.52
CA ASP A 90 -14.09 -2.13 3.70
C ASP A 90 -12.74 -2.56 3.09
N ALA A 91 -11.97 -1.58 2.59
CA ALA A 91 -10.65 -1.84 2.02
C ALA A 91 -9.68 -2.49 3.02
N LEU A 92 -9.71 -2.05 4.29
CA LEU A 92 -8.78 -2.48 5.33
C LEU A 92 -9.23 -3.71 6.13
N THR A 93 -10.53 -4.03 6.17
CA THR A 93 -11.05 -5.11 7.04
C THR A 93 -11.58 -6.33 6.30
N ASN A 94 -12.09 -6.16 5.07
CA ASN A 94 -12.85 -7.23 4.40
C ASN A 94 -12.04 -7.96 3.33
N HIS A 95 -10.79 -7.55 3.10
CA HIS A 95 -9.92 -8.06 2.04
C HIS A 95 -8.60 -8.53 2.62
N GLU A 96 -8.66 -9.71 3.21
CA GLU A 96 -7.60 -10.31 4.02
C GLU A 96 -6.26 -10.45 3.27
N HIS A 97 -6.31 -10.72 1.97
CA HIS A 97 -5.14 -10.87 1.11
C HIS A 97 -4.92 -9.71 0.15
N GLY A 98 -5.85 -8.75 0.09
CA GLY A 98 -5.72 -7.62 -0.79
C GLY A 98 -4.70 -6.60 -0.29
N PHE A 99 -4.34 -5.66 -1.15
CA PHE A 99 -3.52 -4.52 -0.73
C PHE A 99 -4.23 -3.19 -0.99
N PHE A 100 -3.80 -2.17 -0.23
CA PHE A 100 -4.36 -0.83 -0.28
C PHE A 100 -3.28 0.19 -0.63
N LEU A 101 -3.49 0.95 -1.71
CA LEU A 101 -2.60 2.02 -2.16
C LEU A 101 -3.21 3.39 -1.83
N TYR A 102 -2.54 4.18 -1.01
CA TYR A 102 -2.96 5.54 -0.68
C TYR A 102 -1.91 6.56 -1.14
N CYS A 103 -2.34 7.49 -1.98
CA CYS A 103 -1.52 8.58 -2.52
C CYS A 103 -2.20 9.93 -2.22
N GLY A 104 -2.11 10.37 -0.96
CA GLY A 104 -2.65 11.64 -0.47
C GLY A 104 -1.79 12.20 0.65
N HIS A 105 -2.33 13.16 1.41
CA HIS A 105 -1.66 13.65 2.62
C HIS A 105 -1.81 12.64 3.77
N GLY A 106 -0.73 12.42 4.53
CA GLY A 106 -0.68 11.48 5.66
C GLY A 106 -0.63 12.14 7.03
#